data_AF-A0A2S4UPV1-F1
#
_entry.id   AF-A0A2S4UPV1-F1
#
_cell.length_a   1.000
_cell.length_b   1.000
_cell.length_c   1.000
_cell.angle_alpha   90.00
_cell.angle_beta   90.00
_cell.angle_gamma   90.00
#
_symmetry.space_group_name_H-M   'P 1'
#
loop_
_entity.id
_entity.type
_entity.pdbx_description
1 polymer ?
#
loop_
_entity_poly.entity_id
_entity_poly.type
_entity_poly.pdbx_seq_one_letter_code
_entity_poly.pdbx_strand_id
1 'polypeptide(L)'
;MDIEKSEISSTPLNGRVGHSGSQLRKTLRDVAIGFLIATTFWSIPIPTRDSWPSARHCMAKLFGHHHPHHHKHHHHHGHKHGHHQHNLFPSGKSIGFQGPTEIGIEPFVAVTGPVAPTQQSYFPLVSPVQVSNDSFDPLRSWGYLSPFHSLPSDAFGLSGSSGQVPGQCHLTQVHLLHRHGARYPTSSKEPSGFGARLNASTYEATGNLEFLNDWKYSLGKEVLTPFGRSQLFNLGVGFRQKYGDLVNKLSDPKRKLVFRTTSQHRMLHSALNFAAGFFGVPFKSQYHQSIMIEAQGYNNTLAPYYTCKRSEEASKTFVKDIMSNWTEIYLAEALPRLQANLTGYQLTFEDVLSMQKLCAYETVSLGWSDFCQLFTPEEFKGFAYHSDLMFWYAYSFGSPTAAAIGKGWVEELVSRLTQEPIKTFDSSTNSTLVSNPITFPLDQPIYVDATHDTVISCVVVALNLTTLTSEGPLPTRYIPDKQSFVSSHISPFAGNLQAQVIECEGGKKIRFLLNDAPVPLTGLNGCPQDDEGFCPLSVAIKALQTRIKEIDHQNDCNSDISYSPPFGGGGITDGRPPSSS
;
A
#
# COMPACT_ATOMS: atom_id res chain seq x y z
N MET A 1 17.80 42.20 -22.97
CA MET A 1 16.93 43.37 -22.73
C MET A 1 15.75 42.86 -21.93
N ASP A 2 15.59 43.06 -20.64
CA ASP A 2 16.33 43.80 -19.62
C ASP A 2 16.19 43.02 -18.31
N ILE A 3 17.27 42.93 -17.52
CA ILE A 3 17.24 42.43 -16.14
C ILE A 3 17.89 43.52 -15.29
N GLU A 4 17.04 44.19 -14.51
CA GLU A 4 17.43 45.18 -13.52
C GLU A 4 17.91 44.48 -12.23
N LYS A 5 19.14 44.83 -11.83
CA LYS A 5 19.77 44.46 -10.55
C LYS A 5 19.21 45.35 -9.44
N SER A 6 19.02 44.80 -8.24
CA SER A 6 18.99 45.60 -7.02
C SER A 6 19.96 45.05 -5.97
N GLU A 7 20.73 45.97 -5.40
CA GLU A 7 21.86 45.76 -4.50
C GLU A 7 21.42 45.49 -3.05
N ILE A 8 22.25 44.72 -2.34
CA ILE A 8 22.14 44.45 -0.90
C ILE A 8 22.99 45.48 -0.16
N SER A 9 22.35 46.31 0.67
CA SER A 9 23.00 47.23 1.61
C SER A 9 23.27 46.52 2.95
N SER A 10 24.52 46.61 3.41
CA SER A 10 24.99 46.15 4.71
C SER A 10 25.13 47.32 5.69
N THR A 11 24.75 47.12 6.95
CA THR A 11 25.25 47.93 8.09
C THR A 11 25.27 47.09 9.37
N PRO A 12 26.24 47.33 10.29
CA PRO A 12 26.60 46.40 11.38
C PRO A 12 26.00 46.78 12.74
N LEU A 13 25.72 45.77 13.57
CA LEU A 13 25.25 45.94 14.96
C LEU A 13 26.42 45.90 15.96
N ASN A 14 26.52 46.99 16.72
CA ASN A 14 27.39 47.19 17.88
C ASN A 14 27.12 46.19 19.01
N GLY A 15 28.19 45.78 19.70
CA GLY A 15 28.16 44.86 20.83
C GLY A 15 27.67 45.46 22.14
N ARG A 16 27.25 44.55 23.05
CA ARG A 16 27.21 44.74 24.50
C ARG A 16 27.51 43.42 25.20
N VAL A 17 28.54 43.44 26.04
CA VAL A 17 28.99 42.38 26.94
C VAL A 17 28.21 42.46 28.26
N GLY A 18 27.80 41.32 28.83
CA GLY A 18 27.42 41.25 30.25
C GLY A 18 26.71 39.98 30.74
N HIS A 19 27.39 39.25 31.65
CA HIS A 19 26.86 38.35 32.70
C HIS A 19 26.46 36.90 32.34
N SER A 20 27.44 35.98 32.29
CA SER A 20 27.24 34.51 32.22
C SER A 20 27.97 33.76 33.36
N GLY A 21 27.68 34.13 34.62
CA GLY A 21 28.35 33.54 35.79
C GLY A 21 27.44 32.76 36.75
N SER A 22 26.16 33.10 36.87
CA SER A 22 25.33 32.61 37.98
C SER A 22 24.26 31.57 37.59
N GLN A 23 23.94 31.39 36.30
CA GLN A 23 22.98 30.38 35.85
C GLN A 23 23.60 28.98 35.78
N LEU A 24 24.88 28.87 35.40
CA LEU A 24 25.56 27.58 35.19
C LEU A 24 25.72 26.74 36.48
N ARG A 25 25.80 27.39 37.65
CA ARG A 25 25.95 26.70 38.94
C ARG A 25 24.63 26.16 39.52
N LYS A 26 23.47 26.68 39.10
CA LYS A 26 22.15 26.16 39.51
C LYS A 26 21.79 24.91 38.70
N THR A 27 22.05 24.91 37.39
CA THR A 27 21.72 23.79 36.50
C THR A 27 22.49 22.50 36.82
N LEU A 28 23.76 22.61 37.25
CA LEU A 28 24.56 21.42 37.62
C LEU A 28 24.11 20.75 38.92
N ARG A 29 23.58 21.52 39.87
CA ARG A 29 23.13 21.00 41.17
C ARG A 29 21.77 20.28 41.06
N ASP A 30 20.89 20.79 40.20
CA ASP A 30 19.57 20.18 39.97
C ASP A 30 19.67 18.89 39.12
N VAL A 31 20.63 18.83 38.19
CA VAL A 31 20.91 17.62 37.38
C VAL A 31 21.54 16.51 38.24
N ALA A 32 22.42 16.85 39.19
CA ALA A 32 23.02 15.86 40.10
C ALA A 32 22.00 15.24 41.08
N ILE A 33 21.04 16.03 41.57
CA ILE A 33 19.97 15.53 42.44
C ILE A 33 18.98 14.65 41.65
N GLY A 34 18.68 15.01 40.40
CA GLY A 34 17.85 14.19 39.51
C GLY A 34 18.45 12.81 39.21
N PHE A 35 19.77 12.73 39.04
CA PHE A 35 20.47 11.46 38.80
C PHE A 35 20.44 10.52 40.02
N LEU A 36 20.64 11.07 41.23
CA LEU A 36 20.61 10.29 42.47
C LEU A 36 19.24 9.66 42.75
N ILE A 37 18.15 10.39 42.49
CA ILE A 37 16.78 9.89 42.68
C ILE A 37 16.43 8.81 41.64
N ALA A 38 16.87 8.98 40.39
CA ALA A 38 16.64 8.01 39.32
C ALA A 38 17.37 6.68 39.57
N THR A 39 18.60 6.71 40.10
CA THR A 39 19.36 5.48 40.41
C THR A 39 18.76 4.67 41.55
N THR A 40 18.15 5.31 42.56
CA THR A 40 17.49 4.60 43.67
C THR A 40 16.17 3.93 43.27
N PHE A 41 15.50 4.39 42.22
CA PHE A 41 14.24 3.79 41.74
C PHE A 41 14.44 2.58 40.82
N TRP A 42 15.65 2.36 40.30
CA TRP A 42 15.96 1.28 39.37
C TRP A 42 16.54 0.01 40.02
N SER A 43 16.83 0.06 41.32
CA SER A 43 17.38 -1.07 42.09
C SER A 43 16.32 -1.89 42.84
N ILE A 44 15.03 -1.61 42.65
CA ILE A 44 13.93 -2.28 43.36
C ILE A 44 13.27 -3.34 42.45
N PRO A 45 13.20 -4.63 42.87
CA PRO A 45 12.57 -5.69 42.08
C PRO A 45 11.08 -5.47 41.81
N ILE A 46 10.66 -5.85 40.60
CA ILE A 46 9.34 -5.60 39.98
C ILE A 46 8.09 -6.09 40.75
N PRO A 47 8.10 -7.10 41.66
CA PRO A 47 6.84 -7.57 42.26
C PRO A 47 6.24 -6.68 43.36
N THR A 48 6.86 -5.55 43.72
CA THR A 48 6.39 -4.70 44.85
C THR A 48 5.76 -3.37 44.42
N ARG A 49 5.44 -3.22 43.13
CA ARG A 49 4.95 -1.94 42.57
C ARG A 49 3.44 -1.71 42.64
N ASP A 50 2.69 -2.64 43.23
CA ASP A 50 1.25 -2.52 43.46
C ASP A 50 0.92 -2.58 44.96
N SER A 51 1.22 -1.49 45.67
CA SER A 51 0.44 -0.99 46.83
C SER A 51 1.20 0.14 47.51
N TRP A 52 0.77 1.40 47.33
CA TRP A 52 1.02 2.48 48.30
C TRP A 52 0.23 3.77 47.97
N PRO A 53 -0.86 4.07 48.71
CA PRO A 53 -1.64 5.31 48.54
C PRO A 53 -1.00 6.58 49.17
N SER A 54 0.12 6.47 49.87
CA SER A 54 0.60 7.52 50.79
C SER A 54 1.57 8.54 50.18
N ALA A 55 2.09 8.32 48.97
CA ALA A 55 3.15 9.16 48.39
C ALA A 55 2.66 10.48 47.75
N ARG A 56 1.35 10.64 47.51
CA ARG A 56 0.80 11.87 46.89
C ARG A 56 0.66 13.03 47.87
N HIS A 57 0.73 12.80 49.17
CA HIS A 57 0.50 13.82 50.20
C HIS A 57 1.77 14.55 50.66
N CYS A 58 2.97 14.09 50.27
CA CYS A 58 4.23 14.67 50.74
C CYS A 58 4.82 15.74 49.80
N MET A 59 4.41 15.77 48.52
CA MET A 59 4.94 16.71 47.52
C MET A 59 4.23 18.08 47.52
N ALA A 60 3.09 18.23 48.20
CA ALA A 60 2.33 19.49 48.25
C ALA A 60 2.81 20.49 49.32
N LYS A 61 3.77 20.10 50.19
CA LYS A 61 4.21 20.91 51.35
C LYS A 61 5.51 21.70 51.16
N LEU A 62 6.19 21.60 50.02
CA LEU A 62 7.54 22.18 49.85
C LEU A 62 7.57 23.58 49.22
N PHE A 63 6.46 24.10 48.69
CA PHE A 63 6.42 25.44 48.07
C PHE A 63 5.13 26.21 48.40
N GLY A 64 4.93 26.57 49.66
CA GLY A 64 3.84 27.49 50.01
C GLY A 64 4.07 28.21 51.33
N HIS A 65 4.23 29.54 51.26
CA HIS A 65 4.03 30.55 52.31
C HIS A 65 4.27 31.92 51.62
N HIS A 66 3.39 32.93 51.65
CA HIS A 66 2.60 33.51 52.74
C HIS A 66 1.31 34.20 52.23
N HIS A 67 0.25 34.15 53.04
CA HIS A 67 -0.84 35.15 53.07
C HIS A 67 -0.57 36.14 54.22
N PRO A 68 -1.17 37.35 54.19
CA PRO A 68 -2.27 37.57 55.14
C PRO A 68 -3.49 38.36 54.62
N HIS A 69 -4.63 38.02 55.26
CA HIS A 69 -5.84 38.78 55.61
C HIS A 69 -6.91 39.19 54.57
N HIS A 70 -7.96 38.36 54.56
CA HIS A 70 -9.40 38.64 54.60
C HIS A 70 -9.93 40.06 54.30
N HIS A 71 -10.85 40.14 53.32
CA HIS A 71 -12.24 40.53 53.56
C HIS A 71 -13.19 39.90 52.52
N LYS A 72 -14.31 39.36 53.00
CA LYS A 72 -15.43 38.83 52.20
C LYS A 72 -16.15 39.99 51.52
N HIS A 73 -16.45 39.87 50.22
CA HIS A 73 -17.74 40.29 49.67
C HIS A 73 -18.06 39.47 48.41
N HIS A 74 -19.26 38.90 48.41
CA HIS A 74 -19.91 38.25 47.27
C HIS A 74 -20.04 39.23 46.10
N HIS A 75 -19.67 38.81 44.88
CA HIS A 75 -20.46 39.09 43.68
C HIS A 75 -20.18 38.04 42.61
N HIS A 76 -21.27 37.53 42.03
CA HIS A 76 -21.29 36.68 40.85
C HIS A 76 -20.46 37.28 39.71
N HIS A 77 -19.51 36.51 39.19
CA HIS A 77 -19.24 36.49 37.75
C HIS A 77 -18.75 35.10 37.34
N GLY A 78 -19.47 34.50 36.39
CA GLY A 78 -19.08 33.25 35.76
C GLY A 78 -17.80 33.44 34.96
N HIS A 79 -16.71 32.83 35.43
CA HIS A 79 -15.53 32.66 34.60
C HIS A 79 -15.74 31.45 33.68
N LYS A 80 -16.23 31.75 32.47
CA LYS A 80 -15.89 30.94 31.30
C LYS A 80 -14.36 31.04 31.15
N HIS A 81 -13.65 29.97 31.49
CA HIS A 81 -12.27 29.79 31.04
C HIS A 81 -12.29 29.51 29.54
N GLY A 82 -12.46 30.58 28.76
CA GLY A 82 -12.17 30.60 27.33
C GLY A 82 -10.65 30.66 27.17
N HIS A 83 -10.00 29.51 27.09
CA HIS A 83 -8.69 29.43 26.45
C HIS A 83 -8.90 29.56 24.93
N HIS A 84 -9.25 30.76 24.46
CA HIS A 84 -9.00 31.13 23.08
C HIS A 84 -7.49 31.37 22.97
N GLN A 85 -6.73 30.32 22.66
CA GLN A 85 -5.55 30.56 21.85
C GLN A 85 -6.08 31.20 20.56
N HIS A 86 -5.90 32.51 20.42
CA HIS A 86 -6.11 33.18 19.14
C HIS A 86 -5.14 32.50 18.17
N ASN A 87 -5.67 31.58 17.35
CA ASN A 87 -4.90 31.02 16.26
C ASN A 87 -4.51 32.20 15.37
N LEU A 88 -3.22 32.58 15.42
CA LEU A 88 -2.69 33.73 14.69
C LEU A 88 -2.82 33.56 13.17
N PHE A 89 -3.14 32.34 12.71
CA PHE A 89 -3.41 31.99 11.33
C PHE A 89 -4.90 31.60 11.21
N PRO A 90 -5.80 32.55 10.88
CA PRO A 90 -7.21 32.23 10.68
C PRO A 90 -7.38 31.17 9.60
N SER A 91 -8.29 30.21 9.80
CA SER A 91 -8.64 29.22 8.78
C SER A 91 -9.21 29.90 7.52
N GLY A 92 -9.07 29.27 6.34
CA GLY A 92 -9.65 29.81 5.10
C GLY A 92 -11.18 30.02 5.16
N LYS A 93 -11.90 29.30 6.04
CA LYS A 93 -13.34 29.52 6.30
C LYS A 93 -13.59 30.79 7.12
N SER A 94 -12.69 31.12 8.05
CA SER A 94 -12.83 32.29 8.93
C SER A 94 -12.37 33.61 8.31
N ILE A 95 -11.60 33.58 7.22
CA ILE A 95 -11.13 34.80 6.56
C ILE A 95 -12.28 35.54 5.84
N GLY A 96 -13.33 34.83 5.39
CA GLY A 96 -14.28 35.39 4.40
C GLY A 96 -13.56 35.64 3.07
N PHE A 97 -14.23 36.11 2.01
CA PHE A 97 -13.56 36.44 0.72
C PHE A 97 -12.98 35.26 -0.09
N GLN A 98 -13.68 34.12 -0.15
CA GLN A 98 -13.27 32.97 -0.97
C GLN A 98 -13.44 33.19 -2.49
N GLY A 99 -14.01 34.33 -2.91
CA GLY A 99 -14.50 34.52 -4.28
C GLY A 99 -15.79 33.74 -4.54
N PRO A 100 -16.35 33.83 -5.77
CA PRO A 100 -17.49 33.02 -6.16
C PRO A 100 -17.12 31.54 -6.23
N THR A 101 -18.00 30.67 -5.71
CA THR A 101 -17.83 29.22 -5.75
C THR A 101 -19.09 28.56 -6.31
N GLU A 102 -18.93 27.78 -7.37
CA GLU A 102 -19.98 26.96 -7.99
C GLU A 102 -19.37 25.62 -8.40
N ILE A 103 -20.13 24.54 -8.24
CA ILE A 103 -19.71 23.19 -8.67
C ILE A 103 -20.39 22.84 -9.98
N GLY A 104 -19.65 22.25 -10.92
CA GLY A 104 -20.18 21.77 -12.19
C GLY A 104 -20.84 20.39 -12.08
N ILE A 105 -21.16 19.80 -13.24
CA ILE A 105 -21.59 18.40 -13.33
C ILE A 105 -20.44 17.45 -12.99
N GLU A 106 -20.79 16.24 -12.57
CA GLU A 106 -19.80 15.20 -12.30
C GLU A 106 -19.17 14.65 -13.59
N PRO A 107 -17.86 14.38 -13.60
CA PRO A 107 -17.18 13.80 -14.76
C PRO A 107 -17.52 12.31 -14.93
N PHE A 108 -17.46 11.84 -16.17
CA PHE A 108 -17.79 10.45 -16.52
C PHE A 108 -17.03 9.93 -17.74
N VAL A 109 -15.74 10.28 -17.81
CA VAL A 109 -14.94 10.12 -19.04
C VAL A 109 -14.74 8.65 -19.46
N ALA A 110 -14.94 7.68 -18.56
CA ALA A 110 -14.90 6.25 -18.92
C ALA A 110 -16.07 5.81 -19.82
N VAL A 111 -17.11 6.64 -19.95
CA VAL A 111 -18.26 6.43 -20.84
C VAL A 111 -18.36 7.53 -21.90
N THR A 112 -18.09 8.79 -21.53
CA THR A 112 -18.26 9.93 -22.45
C THR A 112 -17.02 10.24 -23.30
N GLY A 113 -15.86 9.74 -22.90
CA GLY A 113 -14.59 9.98 -23.59
C GLY A 113 -14.31 8.94 -24.68
N PRO A 114 -13.55 9.30 -25.73
CA PRO A 114 -13.08 8.31 -26.71
C PRO A 114 -11.98 7.40 -26.16
N VAL A 115 -11.27 7.86 -25.12
CA VAL A 115 -10.20 7.13 -24.43
C VAL A 115 -10.27 7.45 -22.93
N ALA A 116 -10.11 6.43 -22.10
CA ALA A 116 -10.06 6.59 -20.65
C ALA A 116 -8.70 7.16 -20.21
N PRO A 117 -8.65 7.99 -19.13
CA PRO A 117 -7.40 8.50 -18.60
C PRO A 117 -6.44 7.37 -18.21
N THR A 118 -5.19 7.48 -18.64
CA THR A 118 -4.11 6.53 -18.32
C THR A 118 -3.02 7.21 -17.48
N GLN A 119 -2.43 6.47 -16.55
CA GLN A 119 -1.28 6.89 -15.76
C GLN A 119 -0.02 6.32 -16.40
N GLN A 120 0.76 7.16 -17.09
CA GLN A 120 2.05 6.78 -17.66
C GLN A 120 3.24 7.42 -16.92
N SER A 121 3.00 8.57 -16.29
CA SER A 121 4.03 9.32 -15.57
C SER A 121 4.42 8.68 -14.24
N TYR A 122 5.65 8.92 -13.80
CA TYR A 122 6.14 8.66 -12.46
C TYR A 122 6.67 9.94 -11.79
N PHE A 123 6.25 11.11 -12.25
CA PHE A 123 6.60 12.39 -11.61
C PHE A 123 6.27 12.36 -10.09
N PRO A 124 7.15 12.88 -9.20
CA PRO A 124 8.38 13.63 -9.47
C PRO A 124 9.66 12.77 -9.44
N LEU A 125 9.56 11.45 -9.67
CA LEU A 125 10.72 10.59 -9.67
C LEU A 125 11.58 10.83 -10.92
N VAL A 126 12.89 10.72 -10.76
CA VAL A 126 13.84 10.79 -11.88
C VAL A 126 14.10 9.37 -12.37
N SER A 127 14.01 9.16 -13.70
CA SER A 127 14.37 7.88 -14.29
C SER A 127 15.85 7.58 -14.03
N PRO A 128 16.20 6.42 -13.45
CA PRO A 128 17.56 6.06 -13.08
C PRO A 128 18.51 5.88 -14.27
N VAL A 129 17.97 5.70 -15.48
CA VAL A 129 18.77 5.62 -16.71
C VAL A 129 18.37 6.82 -17.57
N GLN A 130 19.24 7.83 -17.62
CA GLN A 130 19.03 9.04 -18.42
C GLN A 130 19.75 9.03 -19.78
N VAL A 131 20.37 7.92 -20.22
CA VAL A 131 21.14 7.94 -21.49
C VAL A 131 21.02 6.66 -22.32
N SER A 132 20.77 6.91 -23.62
CA SER A 132 20.92 6.08 -24.84
C SER A 132 19.71 5.23 -25.25
N ASN A 133 19.11 5.61 -26.39
CA ASN A 133 18.34 4.89 -27.44
C ASN A 133 17.56 3.59 -27.19
N ASP A 134 17.57 2.99 -26.01
CA ASP A 134 16.86 1.76 -25.69
C ASP A 134 15.53 2.06 -24.99
N SER A 135 14.50 1.35 -25.42
CA SER A 135 13.12 1.38 -24.91
C SER A 135 12.96 0.83 -23.48
N PHE A 136 14.05 0.57 -22.75
CA PHE A 136 14.02 -0.08 -21.46
C PHE A 136 13.81 0.93 -20.32
N ASP A 137 12.76 0.73 -19.52
CA ASP A 137 12.45 1.53 -18.33
C ASP A 137 12.63 0.67 -17.06
N PRO A 138 13.72 0.87 -16.29
CA PRO A 138 13.96 0.12 -15.06
C PRO A 138 12.83 0.20 -14.04
N LEU A 139 12.06 1.32 -14.00
CA LEU A 139 10.93 1.47 -13.07
C LEU A 139 9.83 0.44 -13.33
N ARG A 140 9.76 -0.11 -14.54
CA ARG A 140 8.80 -1.16 -14.91
C ARG A 140 9.31 -2.55 -14.53
N SER A 141 10.60 -2.70 -14.31
CA SER A 141 11.29 -3.95 -14.00
C SER A 141 11.65 -4.11 -12.51
N TRP A 142 10.93 -3.44 -11.60
CA TRP A 142 11.07 -3.64 -10.15
C TRP A 142 10.02 -4.60 -9.58
N GLY A 143 9.30 -5.33 -10.44
CA GLY A 143 8.25 -6.27 -10.04
C GLY A 143 7.16 -5.59 -9.21
N TYR A 144 6.85 -6.15 -8.05
CA TYR A 144 5.88 -5.54 -7.13
C TYR A 144 6.33 -4.20 -6.53
N LEU A 145 7.60 -3.81 -6.65
CA LEU A 145 8.08 -2.49 -6.20
C LEU A 145 7.96 -1.43 -7.30
N SER A 146 7.55 -1.80 -8.51
CA SER A 146 7.29 -0.86 -9.59
C SER A 146 6.16 0.11 -9.19
N PRO A 147 6.27 1.41 -9.51
CA PRO A 147 5.14 2.33 -9.46
C PRO A 147 4.02 1.90 -10.43
N PHE A 148 2.76 2.04 -10.00
CA PHE A 148 1.59 1.84 -10.86
C PHE A 148 1.72 2.62 -12.18
N HIS A 149 1.33 1.94 -13.25
CA HIS A 149 0.99 2.53 -14.53
C HIS A 149 -0.22 1.80 -15.11
N SER A 150 -0.93 2.49 -15.98
CA SER A 150 -1.99 1.86 -16.76
C SER A 150 -1.37 0.93 -17.81
N LEU A 151 -1.82 -0.32 -17.80
CA LEU A 151 -1.45 -1.30 -18.80
C LEU A 151 -2.18 -1.04 -20.12
N PRO A 152 -1.60 -1.41 -21.27
CA PRO A 152 -2.30 -1.49 -22.55
C PRO A 152 -3.54 -2.39 -22.44
N SER A 153 -4.59 -2.09 -23.20
CA SER A 153 -5.86 -2.84 -23.13
C SER A 153 -5.74 -4.31 -23.55
N ASP A 154 -4.72 -4.65 -24.32
CA ASP A 154 -4.41 -6.00 -24.79
C ASP A 154 -3.42 -6.76 -23.87
N ALA A 155 -3.01 -6.18 -22.74
CA ALA A 155 -1.99 -6.74 -21.84
C ALA A 155 -2.30 -8.17 -21.33
N PHE A 156 -3.57 -8.59 -21.38
CA PHE A 156 -4.03 -9.92 -20.97
C PHE A 156 -4.61 -10.74 -22.14
N GLY A 157 -4.20 -10.44 -23.38
CA GLY A 157 -4.54 -11.25 -24.56
C GLY A 157 -5.88 -10.93 -25.20
N LEU A 158 -6.51 -9.79 -24.87
CA LEU A 158 -7.69 -9.26 -25.55
C LEU A 158 -7.29 -8.36 -26.72
N SER A 159 -6.74 -8.96 -27.77
CA SER A 159 -6.35 -8.25 -28.99
C SER A 159 -7.54 -7.51 -29.60
N GLY A 160 -7.48 -6.18 -29.64
CA GLY A 160 -8.56 -5.33 -30.17
C GLY A 160 -9.46 -4.69 -29.11
N SER A 161 -9.26 -4.99 -27.82
CA SER A 161 -9.97 -4.28 -26.76
C SER A 161 -9.61 -2.78 -26.77
N SER A 162 -10.63 -1.94 -26.68
CA SER A 162 -10.50 -0.50 -26.46
C SER A 162 -10.39 -0.13 -24.97
N GLY A 163 -10.74 -1.07 -24.08
CA GLY A 163 -10.90 -0.82 -22.65
C GLY A 163 -12.06 0.13 -22.31
N GLN A 164 -12.85 0.57 -23.29
CA GLN A 164 -13.96 1.50 -23.09
C GLN A 164 -15.24 0.78 -22.69
N VAL A 165 -16.15 1.52 -22.04
CA VAL A 165 -17.54 1.07 -21.90
C VAL A 165 -18.23 1.24 -23.26
N PRO A 166 -18.90 0.21 -23.81
CA PRO A 166 -19.60 0.34 -25.08
C PRO A 166 -20.67 1.44 -25.03
N GLY A 167 -20.73 2.30 -26.06
CA GLY A 167 -21.58 3.51 -26.06
C GLY A 167 -23.09 3.24 -25.96
N GLN A 168 -23.54 2.03 -26.29
CA GLN A 168 -24.91 1.55 -26.16
C GLN A 168 -25.24 0.98 -24.76
N CYS A 169 -24.30 1.04 -23.82
CA CYS A 169 -24.45 0.50 -22.48
C CYS A 169 -24.31 1.58 -21.41
N HIS A 170 -24.99 1.40 -20.30
CA HIS A 170 -24.91 2.27 -19.14
C HIS A 170 -24.03 1.65 -18.07
N LEU A 171 -22.97 2.34 -17.64
CA LEU A 171 -22.24 1.94 -16.43
C LEU A 171 -23.10 2.23 -15.20
N THR A 172 -23.33 1.20 -14.39
CA THR A 172 -24.27 1.22 -13.25
C THR A 172 -23.58 1.04 -11.91
N GLN A 173 -22.47 0.29 -11.86
CA GLN A 173 -21.73 0.04 -10.63
C GLN A 173 -20.25 -0.15 -10.92
N VAL A 174 -19.39 0.32 -10.01
CA VAL A 174 -17.95 0.06 -10.03
C VAL A 174 -17.44 -0.35 -8.66
N HIS A 175 -16.55 -1.35 -8.62
CA HIS A 175 -15.81 -1.76 -7.43
C HIS A 175 -14.34 -1.51 -7.68
N LEU A 176 -13.64 -0.90 -6.72
CA LEU A 176 -12.20 -0.68 -6.73
C LEU A 176 -11.58 -1.40 -5.55
N LEU A 177 -10.65 -2.32 -5.83
CA LEU A 177 -9.73 -2.88 -4.86
C LEU A 177 -8.33 -2.37 -5.19
N HIS A 178 -7.75 -1.53 -4.35
CA HIS A 178 -6.45 -0.92 -4.65
C HIS A 178 -5.40 -1.18 -3.57
N ARG A 179 -4.15 -1.31 -4.00
CA ARG A 179 -3.00 -1.44 -3.11
C ARG A 179 -2.70 -0.09 -2.44
N HIS A 180 -1.99 -0.13 -1.32
CA HIS A 180 -1.23 1.04 -0.89
C HIS A 180 -0.23 1.54 -1.94
N GLY A 181 0.12 2.81 -1.88
CA GLY A 181 1.14 3.44 -2.72
C GLY A 181 2.56 3.10 -2.29
N ALA A 182 3.53 3.73 -2.95
CA ALA A 182 4.93 3.57 -2.61
C ALA A 182 5.20 3.88 -1.13
N ARG A 183 6.03 3.05 -0.53
CA ARG A 183 6.37 3.08 0.90
C ARG A 183 7.85 2.87 1.09
N TYR A 184 8.31 3.23 2.28
CA TYR A 184 9.60 2.76 2.76
C TYR A 184 9.62 1.22 2.89
N PRO A 185 10.83 0.61 2.97
CA PRO A 185 10.97 -0.81 3.25
C PRO A 185 10.20 -1.25 4.51
N THR A 186 9.80 -2.52 4.53
CA THR A 186 9.32 -3.13 5.78
C THR A 186 10.47 -3.22 6.78
N SER A 187 10.13 -3.39 8.05
CA SER A 187 11.07 -3.51 9.18
C SER A 187 11.87 -4.82 9.15
N SER A 188 11.67 -5.64 8.12
CA SER A 188 12.47 -6.83 7.85
C SER A 188 13.91 -6.46 7.47
N LYS A 189 14.78 -7.48 7.41
CA LYS A 189 16.23 -7.30 7.37
C LYS A 189 16.67 -6.44 6.18
N GLU A 190 16.38 -6.82 4.94
CA GLU A 190 16.88 -6.11 3.76
C GLU A 190 15.90 -5.10 3.16
N PRO A 191 16.38 -3.94 2.66
CA PRO A 191 17.79 -3.56 2.47
C PRO A 191 18.47 -2.85 3.66
N SER A 192 17.78 -2.69 4.80
CA SER A 192 18.37 -1.99 5.96
C SER A 192 19.56 -2.74 6.59
N GLY A 193 19.58 -4.07 6.45
CA GLY A 193 20.62 -4.96 6.92
C GLY A 193 21.93 -4.75 6.17
N PHE A 194 21.88 -4.65 4.84
CA PHE A 194 23.02 -4.27 4.02
C PHE A 194 23.59 -2.90 4.44
N GLY A 195 22.72 -1.90 4.61
CA GLY A 195 23.13 -0.58 5.10
C GLY A 195 23.83 -0.64 6.47
N ALA A 196 23.31 -1.45 7.39
CA ALA A 196 23.93 -1.65 8.71
C ALA A 196 25.28 -2.38 8.61
N ARG A 197 25.41 -3.39 7.73
CA ARG A 197 26.66 -4.12 7.51
C ARG A 197 27.75 -3.24 6.90
N LEU A 198 27.42 -2.44 5.89
CA LEU A 198 28.37 -1.47 5.30
C LEU A 198 28.86 -0.46 6.33
N ASN A 199 27.95 0.13 7.11
CA ASN A 199 28.31 1.11 8.14
C ASN A 199 29.19 0.54 9.27
N ALA A 200 29.14 -0.77 9.50
CA ALA A 200 29.96 -1.46 10.50
C ALA A 200 31.31 -1.95 9.94
N SER A 201 31.54 -1.82 8.63
CA SER A 201 32.70 -2.36 7.94
C SER A 201 33.71 -1.26 7.60
N THR A 202 34.97 -1.62 7.44
CA THR A 202 36.00 -0.74 6.85
C THR A 202 36.23 -1.20 5.42
N TYR A 203 35.90 -0.33 4.46
CA TYR A 203 36.02 -0.64 3.05
C TYR A 203 36.47 0.60 2.27
N GLU A 204 36.91 0.37 1.04
CA GLU A 204 37.19 1.40 0.06
C GLU A 204 36.43 1.02 -1.21
N ALA A 205 35.54 1.91 -1.66
CA ALA A 205 34.79 1.73 -2.90
C ALA A 205 35.35 2.64 -3.99
N THR A 206 35.42 2.14 -5.22
CA THR A 206 35.97 2.85 -6.39
C THR A 206 35.04 2.70 -7.59
N GLY A 207 35.27 3.45 -8.67
CA GLY A 207 34.51 3.29 -9.92
C GLY A 207 33.02 3.51 -9.70
N ASN A 208 32.17 2.61 -10.20
CA ASN A 208 30.72 2.76 -10.09
C ASN A 208 30.19 2.64 -8.66
N LEU A 209 31.00 2.13 -7.71
CA LEU A 209 30.64 2.04 -6.30
C LEU A 209 31.22 3.18 -5.46
N GLU A 210 31.96 4.13 -6.03
CA GLU A 210 32.62 5.22 -5.28
C GLU A 210 31.66 6.01 -4.38
N PHE A 211 30.40 6.19 -4.80
CA PHE A 211 29.36 6.84 -4.01
C PHE A 211 29.12 6.17 -2.65
N LEU A 212 29.44 4.87 -2.50
CA LEU A 212 29.28 4.15 -1.23
C LEU A 212 30.12 4.78 -0.11
N ASN A 213 31.29 5.36 -0.43
CA ASN A 213 32.17 5.96 0.59
C ASN A 213 31.47 7.07 1.39
N ASP A 214 30.53 7.78 0.78
CA ASP A 214 29.72 8.84 1.42
C ASP A 214 28.26 8.43 1.68
N TRP A 215 27.83 7.31 1.12
CA TRP A 215 26.46 6.83 1.21
C TRP A 215 26.08 6.43 2.64
N LYS A 216 24.87 6.79 3.05
CA LYS A 216 24.28 6.41 4.33
C LYS A 216 22.85 5.98 4.14
N TYR A 217 22.47 4.85 4.75
CA TYR A 217 21.09 4.39 4.74
C TYR A 217 20.17 5.42 5.42
N SER A 218 19.33 6.07 4.61
CA SER A 218 18.48 7.19 5.03
C SER A 218 16.97 6.88 5.00
N LEU A 219 16.61 5.65 4.60
CA LEU A 219 15.22 5.27 4.44
C LEU A 219 14.52 5.04 5.79
N GLY A 220 13.25 5.47 5.84
CA GLY A 220 12.35 5.16 6.94
C GLY A 220 11.88 3.70 6.89
N LYS A 221 10.76 3.40 7.57
CA LYS A 221 10.17 2.06 7.62
C LYS A 221 8.65 2.11 7.47
N GLU A 222 8.08 1.13 6.78
CA GLU A 222 6.64 0.79 6.69
C GLU A 222 5.70 1.82 6.05
N VAL A 223 5.90 3.12 6.28
CA VAL A 223 4.95 4.19 5.96
C VAL A 223 5.08 4.66 4.51
N LEU A 224 4.01 5.28 4.01
CA LEU A 224 3.98 5.86 2.66
C LEU A 224 5.01 6.98 2.50
N THR A 225 5.73 6.94 1.37
CA THR A 225 6.59 8.03 0.92
C THR A 225 5.73 9.21 0.42
N PRO A 226 6.30 10.41 0.24
CA PRO A 226 5.60 11.50 -0.42
C PRO A 226 5.06 11.12 -1.80
N PHE A 227 5.85 10.41 -2.60
CA PHE A 227 5.42 9.89 -3.90
C PHE A 227 4.24 8.92 -3.76
N GLY A 228 4.31 7.97 -2.81
CA GLY A 228 3.20 7.04 -2.58
C GLY A 228 1.89 7.73 -2.23
N ARG A 229 1.93 8.80 -1.41
CA ARG A 229 0.74 9.60 -1.11
C ARG A 229 0.16 10.26 -2.37
N SER A 230 1.03 10.81 -3.22
CA SER A 230 0.65 11.39 -4.52
C SER A 230 0.00 10.34 -5.44
N GLN A 231 0.54 9.11 -5.49
CA GLN A 231 -0.05 8.03 -6.28
C GLN A 231 -1.51 7.76 -5.89
N LEU A 232 -1.84 7.65 -4.59
CA LEU A 232 -3.23 7.42 -4.18
C LEU A 232 -4.12 8.64 -4.40
N PHE A 233 -3.59 9.84 -4.19
CA PHE A 233 -4.35 11.06 -4.49
C PHE A 233 -4.73 11.10 -5.98
N ASN A 234 -3.76 10.84 -6.86
CA ASN A 234 -3.98 10.79 -8.31
C ASN A 234 -4.90 9.63 -8.71
N LEU A 235 -4.81 8.47 -8.05
CA LEU A 235 -5.77 7.38 -8.24
C LEU A 235 -7.19 7.83 -7.87
N GLY A 236 -7.37 8.56 -6.76
CA GLY A 236 -8.66 9.13 -6.36
C GLY A 236 -9.21 10.13 -7.37
N VAL A 237 -8.36 11.06 -7.84
CA VAL A 237 -8.72 12.03 -8.89
C VAL A 237 -9.11 11.31 -10.17
N GLY A 238 -8.28 10.40 -10.66
CA GLY A 238 -8.53 9.64 -11.89
C GLY A 238 -9.79 8.79 -11.80
N PHE A 239 -10.05 8.17 -10.64
CA PHE A 239 -11.26 7.40 -10.39
C PHE A 239 -12.51 8.28 -10.36
N ARG A 240 -12.44 9.48 -9.76
CA ARG A 240 -13.53 10.48 -9.83
C ARG A 240 -13.77 10.91 -11.27
N GLN A 241 -12.73 11.20 -12.04
CA GLN A 241 -12.86 11.59 -13.45
C GLN A 241 -13.54 10.49 -14.29
N LYS A 242 -13.13 9.23 -14.09
CA LYS A 242 -13.69 8.07 -14.80
C LYS A 242 -15.17 7.84 -14.46
N TYR A 243 -15.54 7.93 -13.18
CA TYR A 243 -16.80 7.38 -12.67
C TYR A 243 -17.65 8.33 -11.82
N GLY A 244 -17.33 9.63 -11.78
CA GLY A 244 -17.94 10.59 -10.87
C GLY A 244 -19.45 10.67 -10.94
N ASP A 245 -20.04 10.58 -12.13
CA ASP A 245 -21.49 10.58 -12.34
C ASP A 245 -22.22 9.49 -11.54
N LEU A 246 -21.56 8.36 -11.25
CA LEU A 246 -22.15 7.32 -10.41
C LEU A 246 -22.51 7.79 -9.00
N VAL A 247 -21.87 8.85 -8.48
CA VAL A 247 -22.24 9.40 -7.17
C VAL A 247 -23.63 10.04 -7.18
N ASN A 248 -24.08 10.55 -8.32
CA ASN A 248 -25.44 11.06 -8.48
C ASN A 248 -26.49 9.94 -8.48
N LYS A 249 -26.08 8.67 -8.65
CA LYS A 249 -26.95 7.49 -8.68
C LYS A 249 -27.17 6.85 -7.31
N LEU A 250 -26.71 7.48 -6.23
CA LEU A 250 -27.07 7.06 -4.88
C LEU A 250 -28.58 7.19 -4.68
N SER A 251 -29.21 6.10 -4.24
CA SER A 251 -30.65 6.01 -3.97
C SER A 251 -31.15 7.07 -2.97
N ASP A 252 -30.33 7.38 -1.96
CA ASP A 252 -30.53 8.49 -1.02
C ASP A 252 -29.36 9.47 -1.13
N PRO A 253 -29.58 10.71 -1.62
CA PRO A 253 -28.55 11.75 -1.71
C PRO A 253 -27.94 12.15 -0.36
N LYS A 254 -28.60 11.85 0.77
CA LYS A 254 -28.05 12.09 2.11
C LYS A 254 -27.14 10.95 2.58
N ARG A 255 -27.21 9.79 1.94
CA ARG A 255 -26.40 8.64 2.31
C ARG A 255 -24.99 8.79 1.77
N LYS A 256 -24.03 8.57 2.65
CA LYS A 256 -22.61 8.67 2.32
C LYS A 256 -22.07 7.33 1.84
N LEU A 257 -21.18 7.38 0.85
CA LEU A 257 -20.42 6.21 0.44
C LEU A 257 -19.61 5.64 1.60
N VAL A 258 -19.53 4.32 1.69
CA VAL A 258 -18.67 3.60 2.62
C VAL A 258 -17.46 3.07 1.86
N PHE A 259 -16.28 3.58 2.18
CA PHE A 259 -14.99 3.05 1.72
C PHE A 259 -14.33 2.27 2.85
N ARG A 260 -13.59 1.21 2.51
CA ARG A 260 -12.99 0.31 3.50
C ARG A 260 -11.47 0.25 3.38
N THR A 261 -10.80 0.01 4.50
CA THR A 261 -9.36 -0.19 4.59
C THR A 261 -9.00 -0.96 5.85
N THR A 262 -7.72 -1.22 6.07
CA THR A 262 -7.21 -1.83 7.29
C THR A 262 -6.59 -0.81 8.25
N SER A 263 -6.41 -1.21 9.50
CA SER A 263 -5.87 -0.34 10.57
C SER A 263 -4.38 -0.06 10.46
N GLN A 264 -3.65 -0.73 9.57
CA GLN A 264 -2.22 -0.49 9.42
C GLN A 264 -1.96 0.91 8.84
N HIS A 265 -0.93 1.60 9.35
CA HIS A 265 -0.68 3.01 9.03
C HIS A 265 -0.63 3.30 7.52
N ARG A 266 0.13 2.53 6.74
CA ARG A 266 0.21 2.75 5.29
C ARG A 266 -1.13 2.52 4.57
N MET A 267 -1.96 1.63 5.10
CA MET A 267 -3.27 1.30 4.53
C MET A 267 -4.28 2.41 4.78
N LEU A 268 -4.45 2.80 6.04
CA LEU A 268 -5.32 3.91 6.41
C LEU A 268 -4.93 5.19 5.66
N HIS A 269 -3.62 5.50 5.61
CA HIS A 269 -3.16 6.69 4.90
C HIS A 269 -3.32 6.59 3.38
N SER A 270 -3.30 5.39 2.80
CA SER A 270 -3.60 5.20 1.37
C SER A 270 -5.06 5.52 1.08
N ALA A 271 -5.97 4.97 1.87
CA ALA A 271 -7.40 5.24 1.75
C ALA A 271 -7.74 6.72 1.95
N LEU A 272 -7.09 7.38 2.91
CA LEU A 272 -7.28 8.82 3.15
C LEU A 272 -6.76 9.70 2.00
N ASN A 273 -5.61 9.37 1.40
CA ASN A 273 -5.10 10.12 0.23
C ASN A 273 -5.99 9.88 -1.01
N PHE A 274 -6.46 8.65 -1.21
CA PHE A 274 -7.45 8.35 -2.25
C PHE A 274 -8.73 9.18 -2.06
N ALA A 275 -9.30 9.18 -0.85
CA ALA A 275 -10.52 9.93 -0.55
C ALA A 275 -10.31 11.45 -0.70
N ALA A 276 -9.13 11.97 -0.36
CA ALA A 276 -8.78 13.36 -0.59
C ALA A 276 -8.76 13.71 -2.08
N GLY A 277 -8.22 12.84 -2.93
CA GLY A 277 -8.24 13.01 -4.39
C GLY A 277 -9.63 12.87 -5.00
N PHE A 278 -10.44 11.93 -4.48
CA PHE A 278 -11.77 11.64 -5.00
C PHE A 278 -12.82 12.71 -4.65
N PHE A 279 -12.79 13.24 -3.42
CA PHE A 279 -13.81 14.20 -2.91
C PHE A 279 -13.31 15.65 -2.79
N GLY A 280 -12.00 15.89 -2.88
CA GLY A 280 -11.40 17.20 -2.63
C GLY A 280 -11.30 17.57 -1.14
N VAL A 281 -10.36 18.44 -0.79
CA VAL A 281 -10.13 18.86 0.61
C VAL A 281 -11.06 20.03 0.97
N PRO A 282 -11.86 19.97 2.05
CA PRO A 282 -11.96 18.88 3.02
C PRO A 282 -12.90 17.73 2.59
N PHE A 283 -12.43 16.48 2.72
CA PHE A 283 -13.16 15.29 2.26
C PHE A 283 -13.85 14.50 3.38
N LYS A 284 -13.38 14.62 4.63
CA LYS A 284 -13.74 13.70 5.73
C LYS A 284 -15.24 13.60 6.03
N SER A 285 -15.99 14.68 5.80
CA SER A 285 -17.45 14.69 6.01
C SER A 285 -18.25 14.15 4.84
N GLN A 286 -17.63 13.85 3.69
CA GLN A 286 -18.32 13.48 2.46
C GLN A 286 -18.57 11.97 2.33
N TYR A 287 -17.90 11.14 3.14
CA TYR A 287 -17.98 9.69 3.09
C TYR A 287 -17.81 9.06 4.49
N HIS A 288 -17.98 7.75 4.59
CA HIS A 288 -17.64 6.95 5.76
C HIS A 288 -16.42 6.07 5.47
N GLN A 289 -15.45 6.07 6.39
CA GLN A 289 -14.31 5.16 6.35
C GLN A 289 -14.54 4.01 7.34
N SER A 290 -14.77 2.81 6.82
CA SER A 290 -14.72 1.58 7.62
C SER A 290 -13.27 1.10 7.72
N ILE A 291 -12.80 0.83 8.95
CA ILE A 291 -11.41 0.44 9.22
C ILE A 291 -11.44 -0.92 9.91
N MET A 292 -10.92 -1.94 9.23
CA MET A 292 -10.82 -3.30 9.74
C MET A 292 -9.50 -3.48 10.49
N ILE A 293 -9.54 -4.10 11.67
CA ILE A 293 -8.32 -4.31 12.46
C ILE A 293 -7.42 -5.32 11.72
N GLU A 294 -6.18 -4.92 11.47
CA GLU A 294 -5.13 -5.76 10.90
C GLU A 294 -4.25 -6.29 12.04
N ALA A 295 -4.72 -7.36 12.69
CA ALA A 295 -4.01 -8.03 13.78
C ALA A 295 -4.50 -9.47 13.93
N GLN A 296 -3.69 -10.29 14.61
CA GLN A 296 -4.09 -11.64 15.00
C GLN A 296 -5.40 -11.64 15.78
N GLY A 297 -6.28 -12.61 15.47
CA GLY A 297 -7.58 -12.77 16.16
C GLY A 297 -8.72 -11.92 15.57
N TYR A 298 -8.47 -11.14 14.51
CA TYR A 298 -9.49 -10.37 13.81
C TYR A 298 -9.70 -10.88 12.39
N ASN A 299 -10.96 -11.15 12.03
CA ASN A 299 -11.33 -11.47 10.65
C ASN A 299 -11.26 -10.20 9.78
N ASN A 300 -10.52 -10.29 8.67
CA ASN A 300 -10.27 -9.16 7.79
C ASN A 300 -10.07 -9.61 6.33
N THR A 301 -11.03 -9.32 5.45
CA THR A 301 -10.95 -9.65 4.02
C THR A 301 -9.91 -8.81 3.26
N LEU A 302 -9.45 -7.70 3.84
CA LEU A 302 -8.42 -6.81 3.28
C LEU A 302 -7.02 -7.05 3.88
N ALA A 303 -6.91 -7.92 4.89
CA ALA A 303 -5.65 -8.46 5.41
C ALA A 303 -5.84 -9.90 5.97
N PRO A 304 -6.25 -10.86 5.13
CA PRO A 304 -6.71 -12.20 5.55
C PRO A 304 -5.59 -13.17 5.97
N TYR A 305 -4.32 -12.78 5.88
CA TYR A 305 -3.20 -13.63 6.28
C TYR A 305 -3.22 -14.00 7.77
N TYR A 306 -3.81 -13.17 8.65
CA TYR A 306 -3.95 -13.50 10.07
C TYR A 306 -5.07 -14.54 10.37
N THR A 307 -5.99 -14.77 9.43
CA THR A 307 -7.02 -15.82 9.54
C THR A 307 -6.63 -17.12 8.85
N CYS A 308 -5.47 -17.14 8.19
CA CYS A 308 -4.94 -18.28 7.46
C CYS A 308 -3.61 -18.72 8.07
N LYS A 309 -3.64 -19.75 8.92
CA LYS A 309 -2.44 -20.21 9.66
C LYS A 309 -1.28 -20.57 8.74
N ARG A 310 -1.58 -21.07 7.54
CA ARG A 310 -0.61 -21.53 6.55
C ARG A 310 -0.20 -20.47 5.52
N SER A 311 -0.71 -19.23 5.64
CA SER A 311 -0.48 -18.16 4.66
C SER A 311 1.01 -17.83 4.41
N GLU A 312 1.87 -18.09 5.38
CA GLU A 312 3.32 -17.86 5.26
C GLU A 312 4.12 -19.14 5.02
N GLU A 313 3.50 -20.32 5.04
CA GLU A 313 4.21 -21.61 4.95
C GLU A 313 5.00 -21.71 3.64
N ALA A 314 4.38 -21.43 2.50
CA ALA A 314 5.07 -21.41 1.21
C ALA A 314 6.26 -20.45 1.22
N SER A 315 6.05 -19.22 1.68
CA SER A 315 7.10 -18.18 1.74
C SER A 315 8.27 -18.55 2.66
N LYS A 316 8.03 -19.34 3.71
CA LYS A 316 9.02 -19.77 4.70
C LYS A 316 9.70 -21.11 4.39
N THR A 317 9.25 -21.81 3.35
CA THR A 317 9.74 -23.13 2.94
C THR A 317 10.41 -23.04 1.56
N PHE A 318 9.84 -23.69 0.54
CA PHE A 318 10.47 -23.89 -0.77
C PHE A 318 10.65 -22.58 -1.56
N VAL A 319 9.83 -21.56 -1.33
CA VAL A 319 9.94 -20.27 -2.05
C VAL A 319 11.26 -19.57 -1.73
N LYS A 320 11.73 -19.68 -0.49
CA LYS A 320 13.02 -19.11 -0.10
C LYS A 320 14.16 -19.70 -0.92
N ASP A 321 14.13 -21.01 -1.14
CA ASP A 321 15.15 -21.71 -1.93
C ASP A 321 15.05 -21.35 -3.42
N ILE A 322 13.83 -21.24 -3.97
CA ILE A 322 13.62 -20.75 -5.35
C ILE A 322 14.22 -19.35 -5.51
N MET A 323 13.96 -18.45 -4.56
CA MET A 323 14.48 -17.07 -4.57
C MET A 323 15.99 -17.00 -4.46
N SER A 324 16.58 -17.76 -3.53
CA SER A 324 18.03 -17.81 -3.36
C SER A 324 18.70 -18.32 -4.64
N ASN A 325 18.23 -19.47 -5.16
CA ASN A 325 18.81 -20.07 -6.37
C ASN A 325 18.68 -19.16 -7.58
N TRP A 326 17.51 -18.52 -7.77
CA TRP A 326 17.32 -17.58 -8.86
C TRP A 326 18.25 -16.37 -8.74
N THR A 327 18.40 -15.81 -7.53
CA THR A 327 19.31 -14.69 -7.25
C THR A 327 20.75 -15.03 -7.63
N GLU A 328 21.22 -16.23 -7.32
CA GLU A 328 22.56 -16.70 -7.72
C GLU A 328 22.69 -16.81 -9.24
N ILE A 329 21.64 -17.25 -9.94
CA ILE A 329 21.64 -17.40 -11.41
C ILE A 329 21.76 -16.04 -12.10
N TYR A 330 20.85 -15.10 -11.82
CA TYR A 330 20.78 -13.87 -12.61
C TYR A 330 21.82 -12.81 -12.19
N LEU A 331 22.40 -12.92 -10.99
CA LEU A 331 23.46 -12.02 -10.50
C LEU A 331 24.87 -12.62 -10.59
N ALA A 332 25.04 -13.81 -11.20
CA ALA A 332 26.33 -14.50 -11.29
C ALA A 332 27.44 -13.63 -11.87
N GLU A 333 27.12 -12.78 -12.84
CA GLU A 333 28.06 -11.83 -13.46
C GLU A 333 28.13 -10.49 -12.72
N ALA A 334 27.02 -10.04 -12.13
CA ALA A 334 26.94 -8.77 -11.40
C ALA A 334 27.82 -8.78 -10.14
N LEU A 335 27.80 -9.87 -9.37
CA LEU A 335 28.55 -9.96 -8.11
C LEU A 335 30.06 -9.75 -8.29
N PRO A 336 30.78 -10.52 -9.13
CA PRO A 336 32.22 -10.32 -9.32
C PRO A 336 32.53 -8.95 -9.96
N ARG A 337 31.66 -8.45 -10.85
CA ARG A 337 31.80 -7.12 -11.46
C ARG A 337 31.76 -6.00 -10.41
N LEU A 338 30.81 -6.05 -9.48
CA LEU A 338 30.68 -5.08 -8.39
C LEU A 338 31.77 -5.27 -7.33
N GLN A 339 32.14 -6.52 -7.01
CA GLN A 339 33.21 -6.82 -6.05
C GLN A 339 34.56 -6.23 -6.47
N ALA A 340 34.85 -6.15 -7.77
CA ALA A 340 36.09 -5.55 -8.30
C ALA A 340 36.23 -4.05 -7.98
N ASN A 341 35.17 -3.40 -7.52
CA ASN A 341 35.11 -1.98 -7.16
C ASN A 341 34.94 -1.77 -5.65
N LEU A 342 35.11 -2.82 -4.83
CA LEU A 342 34.96 -2.77 -3.39
C LEU A 342 36.05 -3.60 -2.70
N THR A 343 36.92 -2.94 -1.94
CA THR A 343 37.97 -3.59 -1.15
C THR A 343 37.63 -3.49 0.34
N GLY A 344 37.93 -4.52 1.14
CA GLY A 344 37.66 -4.53 2.59
C GLY A 344 36.25 -4.99 2.99
N TYR A 345 35.33 -5.17 2.03
CA TYR A 345 34.04 -5.81 2.23
C TYR A 345 33.77 -6.85 1.14
N GLN A 346 33.43 -8.08 1.56
CA GLN A 346 33.08 -9.17 0.66
C GLN A 346 31.58 -9.18 0.40
N LEU A 347 31.18 -8.87 -0.84
CA LEU A 347 29.79 -8.91 -1.29
C LEU A 347 29.27 -10.34 -1.35
N THR A 348 28.00 -10.49 -0.99
CA THR A 348 27.18 -11.68 -1.18
C THR A 348 26.07 -11.41 -2.22
N PHE A 349 25.43 -12.46 -2.73
CA PHE A 349 24.26 -12.31 -3.61
C PHE A 349 23.10 -11.56 -2.94
N GLU A 350 22.92 -11.74 -1.61
CA GLU A 350 21.91 -10.99 -0.85
C GLU A 350 22.25 -9.49 -0.76
N ASP A 351 23.54 -9.13 -0.68
CA ASP A 351 23.96 -7.72 -0.74
C ASP A 351 23.65 -7.11 -2.11
N VAL A 352 23.96 -7.81 -3.20
CA VAL A 352 23.70 -7.32 -4.57
C VAL A 352 22.20 -7.22 -4.85
N LEU A 353 21.38 -8.17 -4.40
CA LEU A 353 19.92 -8.07 -4.43
C LEU A 353 19.43 -6.88 -3.58
N SER A 354 20.09 -6.60 -2.45
CA SER A 354 19.75 -5.45 -1.60
C SER A 354 20.07 -4.12 -2.28
N MET A 355 21.14 -4.05 -3.08
CA MET A 355 21.42 -2.90 -3.95
C MET A 355 20.30 -2.68 -4.99
N GLN A 356 19.76 -3.72 -5.62
CA GLN A 356 18.59 -3.59 -6.52
C GLN A 356 17.33 -3.12 -5.77
N LYS A 357 17.11 -3.62 -4.55
CA LYS A 357 16.02 -3.12 -3.69
C LYS A 357 16.22 -1.66 -3.30
N LEU A 358 17.46 -1.24 -3.01
CA LEU A 358 17.79 0.16 -2.71
C LEU A 358 17.52 1.05 -3.91
N CYS A 359 17.86 0.62 -5.13
CA CYS A 359 17.47 1.32 -6.35
C CYS A 359 15.97 1.66 -6.35
N ALA A 360 15.09 0.67 -6.16
CA ALA A 360 13.66 0.90 -6.16
C ALA A 360 13.20 1.75 -4.96
N TYR A 361 13.61 1.40 -3.74
CA TYR A 361 13.13 2.04 -2.52
C TYR A 361 13.66 3.46 -2.33
N GLU A 362 14.92 3.74 -2.64
CA GLU A 362 15.45 5.09 -2.61
C GLU A 362 14.81 5.95 -3.69
N THR A 363 14.63 5.44 -4.91
CA THR A 363 13.99 6.23 -5.97
C THR A 363 12.59 6.65 -5.55
N VAL A 364 11.73 5.74 -5.08
CA VAL A 364 10.35 6.11 -4.67
C VAL A 364 10.27 6.90 -3.36
N SER A 365 11.36 7.03 -2.60
CA SER A 365 11.41 7.72 -1.32
C SER A 365 12.10 9.08 -1.38
N LEU A 366 13.20 9.16 -2.11
CA LEU A 366 14.13 10.29 -2.21
C LEU A 366 14.07 10.96 -3.59
N GLY A 367 13.45 10.32 -4.58
CA GLY A 367 13.35 10.80 -5.96
C GLY A 367 14.42 10.25 -6.91
N TRP A 368 15.48 9.64 -6.36
CA TRP A 368 16.63 9.11 -7.10
C TRP A 368 17.36 8.05 -6.28
N SER A 369 18.15 7.19 -6.95
CA SER A 369 19.10 6.26 -6.32
C SER A 369 20.30 5.98 -7.22
N ASP A 370 21.51 6.13 -6.68
CA ASP A 370 22.75 5.79 -7.40
C ASP A 370 22.90 4.27 -7.61
N PHE A 371 22.25 3.45 -6.77
CA PHE A 371 22.26 1.99 -6.94
C PHE A 371 21.65 1.54 -8.26
N CYS A 372 20.75 2.32 -8.86
CA CYS A 372 20.09 1.89 -10.08
C CYS A 372 21.04 1.80 -11.28
N GLN A 373 22.11 2.60 -11.30
CA GLN A 373 23.08 2.64 -12.39
C GLN A 373 24.05 1.46 -12.38
N LEU A 374 24.02 0.64 -11.32
CA LEU A 374 24.91 -0.52 -11.15
C LEU A 374 24.51 -1.73 -12.00
N PHE A 375 23.27 -1.73 -12.50
CA PHE A 375 22.63 -2.90 -13.09
C PHE A 375 22.29 -2.70 -14.56
N THR A 376 22.45 -3.77 -15.33
CA THR A 376 22.08 -3.82 -16.75
C THR A 376 20.56 -4.06 -16.92
N PRO A 377 20.00 -3.81 -18.12
CA PRO A 377 18.62 -4.19 -18.42
C PRO A 377 18.32 -5.66 -18.15
N GLU A 378 19.24 -6.57 -18.49
CA GLU A 378 19.11 -8.02 -18.26
C GLU A 378 19.04 -8.36 -16.77
N GLU A 379 19.84 -7.68 -15.93
CA GLU A 379 19.82 -7.87 -14.48
C GLU A 379 18.54 -7.31 -13.84
N PHE A 380 17.97 -6.24 -14.40
CA PHE A 380 16.65 -5.76 -14.00
C PHE A 380 15.52 -6.68 -14.46
N LYS A 381 15.61 -7.31 -15.65
CA LYS A 381 14.68 -8.37 -16.06
C LYS A 381 14.76 -9.55 -15.08
N GLY A 382 15.97 -9.94 -14.67
CA GLY A 382 16.19 -10.95 -13.62
C GLY A 382 15.56 -10.57 -12.28
N PHE A 383 15.66 -9.31 -11.88
CA PHE A 383 15.02 -8.77 -10.66
C PHE A 383 13.49 -8.74 -10.73
N ALA A 384 12.93 -8.37 -11.89
CA ALA A 384 11.49 -8.47 -12.14
C ALA A 384 11.02 -9.93 -12.02
N TYR A 385 11.73 -10.86 -12.64
CA TYR A 385 11.39 -12.28 -12.59
C TYR A 385 11.57 -12.89 -11.19
N HIS A 386 12.54 -12.40 -10.40
CA HIS A 386 12.65 -12.73 -8.97
C HIS A 386 11.34 -12.38 -8.25
N SER A 387 10.77 -11.20 -8.50
CA SER A 387 9.45 -10.81 -7.95
C SER A 387 8.34 -11.73 -8.45
N ASP A 388 8.33 -12.08 -9.74
CA ASP A 388 7.30 -12.94 -10.33
C ASP A 388 7.29 -14.33 -9.70
N LEU A 389 8.45 -14.97 -9.57
CA LEU A 389 8.61 -16.25 -8.89
C LEU A 389 8.15 -16.17 -7.43
N MET A 390 8.49 -15.10 -6.70
CA MET A 390 8.04 -14.91 -5.31
C MET A 390 6.52 -14.84 -5.23
N PHE A 391 5.89 -13.98 -6.02
CA PHE A 391 4.43 -13.80 -5.98
C PHE A 391 3.68 -15.02 -6.49
N TRP A 392 4.16 -15.66 -7.56
CA TRP A 392 3.56 -16.88 -8.10
C TRP A 392 3.47 -17.97 -7.03
N TYR A 393 4.60 -18.30 -6.40
CA TYR A 393 4.69 -19.44 -5.49
C TYR A 393 4.25 -19.15 -4.05
N ALA A 394 4.32 -17.89 -3.59
CA ALA A 394 3.92 -17.54 -2.23
C ALA A 394 2.48 -17.00 -2.12
N TYR A 395 2.03 -16.22 -3.10
CA TYR A 395 0.83 -15.37 -2.94
C TYR A 395 -0.11 -15.36 -4.14
N SER A 396 0.03 -16.31 -5.07
CA SER A 396 -0.85 -16.40 -6.24
C SER A 396 -1.07 -17.85 -6.68
N PHE A 397 -1.26 -18.11 -7.99
CA PHE A 397 -1.74 -19.39 -8.53
C PHE A 397 -0.93 -20.61 -8.10
N GLY A 398 0.38 -20.48 -7.88
CA GLY A 398 1.26 -21.56 -7.41
C GLY A 398 1.29 -21.76 -5.89
N SER A 399 0.58 -20.93 -5.11
CA SER A 399 0.53 -21.02 -3.65
C SER A 399 -0.67 -21.84 -3.21
N PRO A 400 -0.51 -22.85 -2.33
CA PRO A 400 -1.60 -23.73 -1.92
C PRO A 400 -2.69 -23.00 -1.10
N THR A 401 -2.46 -21.77 -0.64
CA THR A 401 -3.42 -21.04 0.19
C THR A 401 -4.04 -19.83 -0.50
N ALA A 402 -3.58 -19.47 -1.70
CA ALA A 402 -3.93 -18.18 -2.31
C ALA A 402 -5.43 -18.03 -2.58
N ALA A 403 -6.11 -19.08 -3.08
CA ALA A 403 -7.53 -19.02 -3.33
C ALA A 403 -8.33 -18.80 -2.03
N ALA A 404 -7.95 -19.48 -0.94
CA ALA A 404 -8.56 -19.32 0.38
C ALA A 404 -8.34 -17.91 0.94
N ILE A 405 -7.13 -17.38 0.86
CA ILE A 405 -6.81 -16.01 1.29
C ILE A 405 -7.69 -14.98 0.54
N GLY A 406 -7.91 -15.16 -0.77
CA GLY A 406 -8.76 -14.27 -1.57
C GLY A 406 -10.27 -14.48 -1.40
N LYS A 407 -10.72 -15.65 -0.91
CA LYS A 407 -12.14 -16.06 -0.84
C LYS A 407 -13.05 -15.00 -0.22
N GLY A 408 -12.67 -14.47 0.95
CA GLY A 408 -13.54 -13.57 1.71
C GLY A 408 -13.90 -12.28 0.97
N TRP A 409 -12.98 -11.72 0.18
CA TRP A 409 -13.31 -10.54 -0.64
C TRP A 409 -14.22 -10.88 -1.81
N VAL A 410 -14.07 -12.07 -2.41
CA VAL A 410 -14.95 -12.54 -3.51
C VAL A 410 -16.37 -12.81 -3.00
N GLU A 411 -16.53 -13.33 -1.78
CA GLU A 411 -17.85 -13.46 -1.12
C GLU A 411 -18.52 -12.10 -0.92
N GLU A 412 -17.76 -11.09 -0.49
CA GLU A 412 -18.23 -9.71 -0.34
C GLU A 412 -18.60 -9.07 -1.69
N LEU A 413 -17.82 -9.33 -2.75
CA LEU A 413 -18.17 -8.89 -4.11
C LEU A 413 -19.49 -9.52 -4.56
N VAL A 414 -19.63 -10.84 -4.45
CA VAL A 414 -20.87 -11.54 -4.83
C VAL A 414 -22.06 -11.01 -4.04
N SER A 415 -21.91 -10.78 -2.73
CA SER A 415 -22.96 -10.19 -1.88
C SER A 415 -23.42 -8.81 -2.39
N ARG A 416 -22.51 -7.95 -2.83
CA ARG A 416 -22.83 -6.64 -3.43
C ARG A 416 -23.46 -6.75 -4.82
N LEU A 417 -23.03 -7.72 -5.64
CA LEU A 417 -23.56 -7.95 -6.98
C LEU A 417 -24.98 -8.53 -6.95
N THR A 418 -25.28 -9.41 -5.99
CA THR A 418 -26.62 -9.98 -5.79
C THR A 418 -27.52 -9.11 -4.92
N GLN A 419 -26.94 -8.14 -4.19
CA GLN A 419 -27.60 -7.40 -3.12
C GLN A 419 -28.17 -8.29 -2.01
N GLU A 420 -27.52 -9.44 -1.76
CA GLU A 420 -27.91 -10.37 -0.70
C GLU A 420 -26.84 -10.43 0.39
N PRO A 421 -27.20 -10.33 1.69
CA PRO A 421 -26.23 -10.46 2.78
C PRO A 421 -25.55 -11.84 2.82
N ILE A 422 -24.28 -11.86 3.22
CA ILE A 422 -23.55 -13.10 3.51
C ILE A 422 -24.20 -13.82 4.70
N LYS A 423 -24.45 -15.13 4.56
CA LYS A 423 -25.13 -15.97 5.57
C LYS A 423 -24.21 -16.99 6.26
N THR A 424 -23.08 -17.31 5.64
CA THR A 424 -22.09 -18.27 6.15
C THR A 424 -20.77 -17.55 6.35
N PHE A 425 -20.13 -17.75 7.50
CA PHE A 425 -18.89 -17.07 7.88
C PHE A 425 -17.78 -18.10 8.11
N ASP A 426 -17.35 -18.77 7.04
CA ASP A 426 -16.34 -19.84 7.07
C ASP A 426 -14.96 -19.40 6.53
N SER A 427 -14.81 -18.10 6.27
CA SER A 427 -13.66 -17.46 5.62
C SER A 427 -13.09 -16.30 6.46
N SER A 428 -12.34 -15.40 5.83
CA SER A 428 -11.82 -14.16 6.43
C SER A 428 -12.88 -13.05 6.62
N THR A 429 -14.15 -13.31 6.29
CA THR A 429 -15.26 -12.37 6.49
C THR A 429 -15.53 -12.08 7.97
N ASN A 430 -15.87 -10.83 8.28
CA ASN A 430 -16.24 -10.40 9.63
C ASN A 430 -17.76 -10.22 9.73
N SER A 431 -18.44 -11.17 10.37
CA SER A 431 -19.91 -11.21 10.46
C SER A 431 -20.53 -9.92 11.02
N THR A 432 -19.89 -9.28 12.00
CA THR A 432 -20.41 -8.04 12.60
C THR A 432 -20.40 -6.89 11.58
N LEU A 433 -19.37 -6.80 10.74
CA LEU A 433 -19.24 -5.74 9.73
C LEU A 433 -20.14 -6.01 8.52
N VAL A 434 -20.13 -7.23 7.99
CA VAL A 434 -20.83 -7.55 6.72
C VAL A 434 -22.34 -7.73 6.89
N SER A 435 -22.82 -8.01 8.10
CA SER A 435 -24.27 -8.10 8.39
C SER A 435 -24.91 -6.75 8.74
N ASN A 436 -24.13 -5.67 8.86
CA ASN A 436 -24.65 -4.35 9.19
C ASN A 436 -24.68 -3.44 7.94
N PRO A 437 -25.87 -2.99 7.49
CA PRO A 437 -26.00 -2.19 6.27
C PRO A 437 -25.34 -0.79 6.36
N ILE A 438 -24.98 -0.33 7.56
CA ILE A 438 -24.22 0.91 7.76
C ILE A 438 -22.73 0.71 7.41
N THR A 439 -22.15 -0.42 7.80
CA THR A 439 -20.72 -0.72 7.57
C THR A 439 -20.46 -1.50 6.29
N PHE A 440 -21.49 -2.18 5.76
CA PHE A 440 -21.44 -2.95 4.53
C PHE A 440 -22.76 -2.79 3.74
N PRO A 441 -23.02 -1.59 3.17
CA PRO A 441 -24.16 -1.40 2.28
C PRO A 441 -24.02 -2.23 1.00
N LEU A 442 -25.14 -2.67 0.42
CA LEU A 442 -25.17 -3.56 -0.77
C LEU A 442 -25.66 -2.87 -2.05
N ASP A 443 -26.17 -1.66 -1.94
CA ASP A 443 -26.84 -0.89 -3.01
C ASP A 443 -26.07 0.40 -3.36
N GLN A 444 -24.75 0.44 -3.16
CA GLN A 444 -23.93 1.55 -3.62
C GLN A 444 -23.57 1.40 -5.11
N PRO A 445 -23.48 2.51 -5.87
CA PRO A 445 -22.98 2.50 -7.24
C PRO A 445 -21.43 2.50 -7.29
N ILE A 446 -20.76 2.85 -6.18
CA ILE A 446 -19.31 2.86 -6.05
C ILE A 446 -18.90 2.13 -4.76
N TYR A 447 -17.97 1.17 -4.89
CA TYR A 447 -17.29 0.52 -3.76
C TYR A 447 -15.79 0.74 -3.86
N VAL A 448 -15.14 1.07 -2.75
CA VAL A 448 -13.69 1.26 -2.68
C VAL A 448 -13.13 0.56 -1.47
N ASP A 449 -12.18 -0.32 -1.71
CA ASP A 449 -11.47 -1.12 -0.72
C ASP A 449 -9.95 -0.95 -0.92
N ALA A 450 -9.24 -0.55 0.14
CA ALA A 450 -7.78 -0.45 0.13
C ALA A 450 -7.15 -1.66 0.83
N THR A 451 -6.24 -2.36 0.15
CA THR A 451 -5.64 -3.64 0.59
C THR A 451 -4.12 -3.74 0.29
N HIS A 452 -3.51 -4.90 0.49
CA HIS A 452 -2.10 -5.18 0.20
C HIS A 452 -1.91 -5.85 -1.17
N ASP A 453 -0.67 -5.86 -1.64
CA ASP A 453 -0.22 -6.57 -2.85
C ASP A 453 -0.58 -8.05 -2.80
N THR A 454 -0.18 -8.73 -1.72
CA THR A 454 -0.42 -10.17 -1.51
C THR A 454 -1.90 -10.51 -1.61
N VAL A 455 -2.77 -9.62 -1.13
CA VAL A 455 -4.22 -9.81 -1.13
C VAL A 455 -4.80 -9.64 -2.53
N ILE A 456 -4.38 -8.64 -3.30
CA ILE A 456 -4.79 -8.52 -4.72
C ILE A 456 -4.36 -9.76 -5.50
N SER A 457 -3.12 -10.22 -5.31
CA SER A 457 -2.58 -11.41 -5.96
C SER A 457 -3.32 -12.70 -5.57
N CYS A 458 -3.90 -12.78 -4.38
CA CYS A 458 -4.78 -13.88 -3.95
C CYS A 458 -6.21 -13.72 -4.47
N VAL A 459 -6.74 -12.49 -4.54
CA VAL A 459 -8.08 -12.20 -5.07
C VAL A 459 -8.19 -12.57 -6.55
N VAL A 460 -7.17 -12.29 -7.38
CA VAL A 460 -7.19 -12.69 -8.80
C VAL A 460 -7.27 -14.22 -8.97
N VAL A 461 -6.73 -14.98 -8.03
CA VAL A 461 -6.82 -16.46 -7.99
C VAL A 461 -8.20 -16.91 -7.52
N ALA A 462 -8.75 -16.27 -6.49
CA ALA A 462 -10.09 -16.58 -5.98
C ALA A 462 -11.19 -16.23 -6.99
N LEU A 463 -10.98 -15.21 -7.83
CA LEU A 463 -11.81 -14.86 -8.98
C LEU A 463 -11.64 -15.82 -10.17
N ASN A 464 -10.69 -16.75 -10.10
CA ASN A 464 -10.35 -17.69 -11.17
C ASN A 464 -9.97 -17.01 -12.50
N LEU A 465 -9.13 -15.97 -12.47
CA LEU A 465 -8.65 -15.28 -13.67
C LEU A 465 -7.57 -16.10 -14.38
N THR A 466 -7.95 -17.24 -14.96
CA THR A 466 -7.02 -18.28 -15.44
C THR A 466 -6.11 -17.85 -16.60
N THR A 467 -6.41 -16.75 -17.28
CA THR A 467 -5.50 -16.16 -18.28
C THR A 467 -4.11 -15.87 -17.70
N LEU A 468 -4.04 -15.50 -16.42
CA LEU A 468 -2.79 -15.20 -15.70
C LEU A 468 -1.99 -16.47 -15.32
N THR A 469 -2.51 -17.66 -15.60
CA THR A 469 -1.88 -18.97 -15.34
C THR A 469 -1.86 -19.85 -16.60
N SER A 470 -2.02 -19.25 -17.80
CA SER A 470 -2.10 -20.02 -19.06
C SER A 470 -0.86 -20.88 -19.35
N GLU A 471 0.31 -20.44 -18.90
CA GLU A 471 1.59 -21.12 -19.14
C GLU A 471 1.94 -22.10 -17.99
N GLY A 472 1.09 -22.19 -16.97
CA GLY A 472 1.34 -23.01 -15.79
C GLY A 472 2.44 -22.45 -14.88
N PRO A 473 3.05 -23.31 -14.03
CA PRO A 473 4.09 -22.90 -13.08
C PRO A 473 5.30 -22.22 -13.73
N LEU A 474 5.76 -21.12 -13.12
CA LEU A 474 6.91 -20.36 -13.60
C LEU A 474 8.22 -21.18 -13.51
N PRO A 475 9.01 -21.30 -14.59
CA PRO A 475 10.30 -21.99 -14.53
C PRO A 475 11.28 -21.31 -13.56
N THR A 476 11.92 -22.08 -12.70
CA THR A 476 12.78 -21.54 -11.62
C THR A 476 14.25 -21.35 -12.00
N ARG A 477 14.61 -21.62 -13.27
CA ARG A 477 16.00 -21.61 -13.76
C ARG A 477 16.23 -20.76 -15.01
N TYR A 478 15.17 -20.22 -15.60
CA TYR A 478 15.24 -19.34 -16.78
C TYR A 478 13.98 -18.47 -16.84
N ILE A 479 14.05 -17.34 -17.53
CA ILE A 479 12.88 -16.50 -17.84
C ILE A 479 12.24 -17.07 -19.12
N PRO A 480 10.94 -17.42 -19.14
CA PRO A 480 10.30 -17.94 -20.33
C PRO A 480 10.07 -16.84 -21.38
N ASP A 481 10.10 -17.18 -22.67
CA ASP A 481 9.86 -16.22 -23.77
C ASP A 481 8.44 -15.62 -23.72
N LYS A 482 7.48 -16.38 -23.18
CA LYS A 482 6.11 -15.96 -22.95
C LYS A 482 5.79 -16.13 -21.47
N GLN A 483 5.21 -15.10 -20.87
CA GLN A 483 4.89 -15.08 -19.45
C GLN A 483 3.51 -14.48 -19.24
N SER A 484 2.54 -15.31 -18.81
CA SER A 484 1.20 -14.83 -18.48
C SER A 484 1.09 -14.26 -17.07
N PHE A 485 1.98 -14.66 -16.16
CA PHE A 485 2.03 -14.11 -14.81
C PHE A 485 3.14 -13.09 -14.64
N VAL A 486 2.80 -11.81 -14.51
CA VAL A 486 3.76 -10.73 -14.25
C VAL A 486 3.31 -9.96 -13.01
N SER A 487 4.11 -9.97 -11.95
CA SER A 487 3.75 -9.38 -10.65
C SER A 487 3.54 -7.86 -10.72
N SER A 488 4.34 -7.16 -11.53
CA SER A 488 4.18 -5.71 -11.77
C SER A 488 2.92 -5.36 -12.56
N HIS A 489 2.30 -6.32 -13.27
CA HIS A 489 1.02 -6.16 -13.95
C HIS A 489 -0.19 -6.44 -13.04
N ILE A 490 0.04 -7.05 -11.87
CA ILE A 490 -1.04 -7.44 -10.93
C ILE A 490 -1.07 -6.48 -9.75
N SER A 491 0.03 -6.37 -9.01
CA SER A 491 0.07 -5.64 -7.74
C SER A 491 1.28 -4.72 -7.57
N PRO A 492 1.58 -3.80 -8.53
CA PRO A 492 2.58 -2.74 -8.34
C PRO A 492 2.15 -1.78 -7.22
N PHE A 493 3.01 -0.85 -6.78
CA PHE A 493 2.61 0.17 -5.81
C PHE A 493 1.46 1.02 -6.36
N ALA A 494 0.39 1.18 -5.59
CA ALA A 494 -0.90 1.77 -6.01
C ALA A 494 -1.62 1.04 -7.15
N GLY A 495 -1.23 -0.20 -7.46
CA GLY A 495 -1.94 -1.07 -8.39
C GLY A 495 -3.36 -1.34 -7.93
N ASN A 496 -4.25 -1.64 -8.88
CA ASN A 496 -5.67 -1.78 -8.59
C ASN A 496 -6.38 -2.79 -9.51
N LEU A 497 -7.40 -3.43 -8.94
CA LEU A 497 -8.38 -4.26 -9.62
C LEU A 497 -9.73 -3.53 -9.58
N GLN A 498 -10.37 -3.41 -10.73
CA GLN A 498 -11.69 -2.80 -10.87
C GLN A 498 -12.69 -3.84 -11.38
N ALA A 499 -13.93 -3.79 -10.90
CA ALA A 499 -15.04 -4.51 -11.50
C ALA A 499 -16.07 -3.49 -12.00
N GLN A 500 -16.39 -3.52 -13.29
CA GLN A 500 -17.38 -2.64 -13.91
C GLN A 500 -18.65 -3.43 -14.22
N VAL A 501 -19.80 -2.97 -13.74
CA VAL A 501 -21.11 -3.52 -14.09
C VAL A 501 -21.83 -2.56 -15.01
N ILE A 502 -22.15 -3.03 -16.21
CA ILE A 502 -22.86 -2.28 -17.23
C ILE A 502 -24.22 -2.89 -17.51
N GLU A 503 -25.16 -2.08 -17.98
CA GLU A 503 -26.48 -2.48 -18.43
C GLU A 503 -26.64 -2.09 -19.90
N CYS A 504 -26.85 -3.09 -20.76
CA CYS A 504 -27.09 -2.92 -22.20
C CYS A 504 -28.47 -3.46 -22.55
N GLU A 505 -28.93 -3.33 -23.80
CA GLU A 505 -30.21 -3.93 -24.26
C GLU A 505 -30.29 -5.45 -24.00
N GLY A 506 -29.16 -6.17 -24.09
CA GLY A 506 -29.05 -7.60 -23.80
C GLY A 506 -28.93 -7.95 -22.30
N GLY A 507 -29.13 -6.99 -21.40
CA GLY A 507 -29.05 -7.18 -19.95
C GLY A 507 -27.73 -6.73 -19.31
N LYS A 508 -27.57 -7.05 -18.02
CA LYS A 508 -26.41 -6.65 -17.23
C LYS A 508 -25.19 -7.52 -17.52
N LYS A 509 -24.02 -6.90 -17.62
CA LYS A 509 -22.72 -7.54 -17.82
C LYS A 509 -21.71 -7.01 -16.80
N ILE A 510 -20.68 -7.81 -16.53
CA ILE A 510 -19.54 -7.45 -15.69
C ILE A 510 -18.24 -7.71 -16.43
N ARG A 511 -17.24 -6.85 -16.24
CA ARG A 511 -15.84 -7.13 -16.57
C ARG A 511 -14.93 -6.73 -15.43
N PHE A 512 -13.71 -7.26 -15.44
CA PHE A 512 -12.65 -6.84 -14.54
C PHE A 512 -11.56 -6.12 -15.31
N LEU A 513 -11.04 -5.03 -14.73
CA LEU A 513 -9.85 -4.32 -15.22
C LEU A 513 -8.74 -4.45 -14.18
N LEU A 514 -7.58 -4.97 -14.56
CA LEU A 514 -6.40 -5.02 -13.71
C LEU A 514 -5.41 -3.97 -14.21
N ASN A 515 -5.15 -2.97 -13.37
CA ASN A 515 -4.32 -1.81 -13.72
C ASN A 515 -4.76 -1.16 -15.04
N ASP A 516 -6.07 -0.91 -15.17
CA ASP A 516 -6.77 -0.35 -16.33
C ASP A 516 -6.91 -1.25 -17.58
N ALA A 517 -6.29 -2.43 -17.62
CA ALA A 517 -6.44 -3.36 -18.75
C ALA A 517 -7.52 -4.42 -18.46
N PRO A 518 -8.46 -4.68 -19.39
CA PRO A 518 -9.48 -5.70 -19.22
C PRO A 518 -8.89 -7.11 -19.19
N VAL A 519 -9.45 -7.94 -18.33
CA VAL A 519 -9.02 -9.33 -18.12
C VAL A 519 -10.07 -10.29 -18.68
N PRO A 520 -9.71 -11.24 -19.55
CA PRO A 520 -10.61 -12.31 -19.97
C PRO A 520 -11.18 -13.08 -18.79
N LEU A 521 -12.49 -13.36 -18.82
CA LEU A 521 -13.19 -14.14 -17.79
C LEU A 521 -13.38 -15.60 -18.19
N THR A 522 -12.49 -16.14 -19.00
CA THR A 522 -12.55 -17.52 -19.53
C THR A 522 -12.42 -18.59 -18.44
N GLY A 523 -11.87 -18.26 -17.26
CA GLY A 523 -11.86 -19.14 -16.10
C GLY A 523 -13.20 -19.21 -15.36
N LEU A 524 -14.13 -18.30 -15.61
CA LEU A 524 -15.49 -18.36 -15.05
C LEU A 524 -16.39 -19.19 -15.97
N ASN A 525 -16.75 -20.39 -15.52
CA ASN A 525 -17.51 -21.34 -16.32
C ASN A 525 -18.82 -20.72 -16.86
N GLY A 526 -19.01 -20.79 -18.18
CA GLY A 526 -20.15 -20.24 -18.90
C GLY A 526 -19.97 -18.82 -19.42
N CYS A 527 -18.95 -18.07 -18.98
CA CYS A 527 -18.65 -16.78 -19.57
C CYS A 527 -18.17 -16.95 -21.02
N PRO A 528 -18.72 -16.18 -21.98
CA PRO A 528 -18.29 -16.25 -23.36
C PRO A 528 -16.89 -15.63 -23.51
N GLN A 529 -16.22 -15.94 -24.62
CA GLN A 529 -15.13 -15.11 -25.09
C GLN A 529 -15.72 -13.78 -25.58
N ASP A 530 -15.21 -12.66 -25.08
CA ASP A 530 -15.69 -11.32 -25.37
C ASP A 530 -14.47 -10.39 -25.52
N ASP A 531 -14.44 -9.62 -26.60
CA ASP A 531 -13.28 -8.81 -26.99
C ASP A 531 -12.99 -7.67 -26.00
N GLU A 532 -13.95 -7.30 -25.16
CA GLU A 532 -13.80 -6.26 -24.12
C GLU A 532 -13.79 -6.86 -22.70
N GLY A 533 -13.75 -8.19 -22.59
CA GLY A 533 -13.69 -8.94 -21.34
C GLY A 533 -15.00 -9.01 -20.56
N PHE A 534 -16.15 -8.72 -21.19
CA PHE A 534 -17.44 -8.78 -20.52
C PHE A 534 -18.02 -10.19 -20.43
N CYS A 535 -18.68 -10.48 -19.31
CA CYS A 535 -19.51 -11.66 -19.10
C CYS A 535 -20.91 -11.24 -18.66
N PRO A 536 -21.99 -11.93 -19.09
CA PRO A 536 -23.33 -11.72 -18.53
C PRO A 536 -23.30 -11.84 -17.00
N LEU A 537 -23.87 -10.85 -16.30
CA LEU A 537 -23.72 -10.72 -14.84
C LEU A 537 -24.26 -11.95 -14.10
N SER A 538 -25.39 -12.50 -14.54
CA SER A 538 -25.98 -13.71 -13.93
C SER A 538 -25.08 -14.95 -14.09
N VAL A 539 -24.37 -15.07 -15.20
CA VAL A 539 -23.43 -16.15 -15.47
C VAL A 539 -22.19 -16.00 -14.59
N ALA A 540 -21.62 -14.79 -14.54
CA ALA A 540 -20.47 -14.49 -13.68
C ALA A 540 -20.78 -14.73 -12.20
N ILE A 541 -21.94 -14.27 -11.70
CA ILE A 541 -22.39 -14.53 -10.32
C ILE A 541 -22.46 -16.03 -10.04
N LYS A 542 -23.09 -16.81 -10.94
CA LYS A 542 -23.22 -18.26 -10.76
C LYS A 542 -21.84 -18.94 -10.75
N ALA A 543 -20.93 -18.55 -11.64
CA ALA A 543 -19.58 -19.08 -11.70
C ALA A 543 -18.78 -18.75 -10.42
N LEU A 544 -18.85 -17.51 -9.94
CA LEU A 544 -18.21 -17.08 -8.70
C LEU A 544 -18.79 -17.80 -7.48
N GLN A 545 -20.11 -18.01 -7.41
CA GLN A 545 -20.75 -18.79 -6.35
C GLN A 545 -20.28 -20.25 -6.35
N THR A 546 -20.08 -20.86 -7.53
CA THR A 546 -19.48 -22.19 -7.64
C THR A 546 -18.04 -22.17 -7.15
N ARG A 547 -17.23 -21.21 -7.61
CA ARG A 547 -15.83 -21.06 -7.21
C ARG A 547 -15.66 -20.86 -5.70
N ILE A 548 -16.51 -20.05 -5.07
CA ILE A 548 -16.53 -19.87 -3.61
C ILE A 548 -16.76 -21.20 -2.89
N LYS A 549 -17.64 -22.07 -3.40
CA LYS A 549 -17.93 -23.39 -2.81
C LYS A 549 -16.80 -24.40 -3.01
N GLU A 550 -16.05 -24.27 -4.11
CA GLU A 550 -14.87 -25.09 -4.33
C GLU A 550 -13.80 -24.81 -3.27
N ILE A 551 -13.59 -23.52 -2.92
CA ILE A 551 -12.56 -23.07 -2.00
C ILE A 551 -12.97 -23.35 -0.54
N ASP A 552 -12.39 -24.40 0.04
CA ASP A 552 -12.52 -24.71 1.45
C ASP A 552 -11.46 -23.95 2.25
N HIS A 553 -11.82 -22.78 2.78
CA HIS A 553 -10.90 -21.96 3.56
C HIS A 553 -10.39 -22.70 4.81
N GLN A 554 -11.20 -23.54 5.46
CA GLN A 554 -10.71 -24.24 6.66
C GLN A 554 -9.71 -25.32 6.29
N ASN A 555 -10.00 -26.10 5.26
CA ASN A 555 -9.06 -27.10 4.76
C ASN A 555 -7.77 -26.46 4.22
N ASP A 556 -7.90 -25.50 3.30
CA ASP A 556 -6.78 -24.95 2.55
C ASP A 556 -5.89 -24.08 3.43
N CYS A 557 -6.44 -23.33 4.39
CA CYS A 557 -5.68 -22.42 5.25
C CYS A 557 -5.38 -22.93 6.67
N ASN A 558 -6.21 -23.81 7.24
CA ASN A 558 -6.21 -24.11 8.67
C ASN A 558 -6.17 -25.60 9.04
N SER A 559 -6.18 -26.53 8.09
CA SER A 559 -6.07 -27.96 8.37
C SER A 559 -4.69 -28.32 8.92
N ASP A 560 -4.66 -29.35 9.76
CA ASP A 560 -3.41 -29.92 10.30
C ASP A 560 -2.69 -30.83 9.29
N ILE A 561 -3.30 -31.11 8.13
CA ILE A 561 -2.72 -31.93 7.07
C ILE A 561 -1.73 -31.07 6.26
N SER A 562 -0.44 -31.26 6.57
CA SER A 562 0.70 -30.58 5.95
C SER A 562 0.89 -31.02 4.49
N TYR A 563 0.22 -30.36 3.54
CA TYR A 563 0.70 -30.33 2.16
C TYR A 563 1.82 -29.29 2.04
N SER A 564 3.07 -29.75 2.07
CA SER A 564 4.23 -28.91 1.73
C SER A 564 4.52 -29.09 0.23
N PRO A 565 4.32 -28.07 -0.61
CA PRO A 565 4.63 -28.18 -2.03
C PRO A 565 6.11 -28.55 -2.23
N PRO A 566 6.44 -29.44 -3.19
CA PRO A 566 7.83 -29.68 -3.56
C PRO A 566 8.45 -28.44 -4.22
N PHE A 567 9.77 -28.45 -4.40
CA PHE A 567 10.47 -27.42 -5.16
C PHE A 567 9.83 -27.26 -6.56
N GLY A 568 9.43 -26.03 -6.91
CA GLY A 568 8.65 -25.73 -8.11
C GLY A 568 7.12 -25.75 -7.92
N GLY A 569 6.62 -25.84 -6.68
CA GLY A 569 5.22 -25.60 -6.33
C GLY A 569 4.25 -26.73 -6.65
N GLY A 570 4.74 -27.94 -6.94
CA GLY A 570 3.91 -29.14 -7.06
C GLY A 570 2.87 -29.16 -8.18
N GLY A 571 3.00 -28.27 -9.17
CA GLY A 571 2.03 -28.16 -10.26
C GLY A 571 0.74 -27.42 -9.91
N ILE A 572 0.67 -26.74 -8.76
CA ILE A 572 -0.49 -25.94 -8.38
C ILE A 572 -0.65 -24.77 -9.35
N THR A 573 -1.88 -24.59 -9.85
CA THR A 573 -2.26 -23.51 -10.76
C THR A 573 -3.61 -22.88 -10.41
N ASP A 574 -4.30 -23.37 -9.39
CA ASP A 574 -5.60 -22.86 -8.95
C ASP A 574 -5.56 -22.24 -7.54
N GLY A 575 -4.36 -22.15 -6.95
CA GLY A 575 -4.10 -21.58 -5.63
C GLY A 575 -4.63 -22.41 -4.45
N ARG A 576 -4.71 -23.73 -4.61
CA ARG A 576 -5.24 -24.67 -3.62
C ARG A 576 -4.30 -25.85 -3.40
N PRO A 577 -4.31 -26.52 -2.24
CA PRO A 577 -3.57 -27.75 -2.09
C PRO A 577 -4.22 -28.84 -2.98
N PRO A 578 -3.46 -29.81 -3.51
CA PRO A 578 -4.04 -30.96 -4.19
C PRO A 578 -5.04 -31.67 -3.28
N SER A 579 -6.17 -32.08 -3.83
CA SER A 579 -7.14 -32.90 -3.10
C SER A 579 -6.46 -34.13 -2.53
N SER A 580 -6.62 -34.38 -1.22
CA SER A 580 -6.17 -35.63 -0.61
C SER A 580 -6.95 -36.79 -1.27
N SER A 581 -6.25 -37.59 -2.07
CA SER A 581 -6.77 -38.81 -2.70
C SER A 581 -7.13 -39.88 -1.69
#